data_AF-A0A7C7N2G0-F1
#
_entry.id   AF-A0A7C7N2G0-F1
#
_cell.length_a   1.000
_cell.length_b   1.000
_cell.length_c   1.000
_cell.angle_alpha   90.00
_cell.angle_beta   90.00
_cell.angle_gamma   90.00
#
_symmetry.space_group_name_H-M   'P 1'
#
loop_
_entity.id
_entity.type
_entity.pdbx_description
1 polymer ?
#
loop_
_entity_poly.entity_id
_entity_poly.type
_entity_poly.pdbx_seq_one_letter_code
_entity_poly.pdbx_strand_id
1 'polypeptide(L)'
;MRFFKFFIIISIISLLSACSEKAEDQAGQEIHPSFSELPEVSEDSSPISNQRVVPVQLSPEDQAKASKAPEGMVFIKGGCFIMGNDYAQEDEKPEHEVCVDDFYLDKYEVTQARWEKWMGFIPSKFIGPDLPVEQVNFVNVQKFIQKSGGACRLPSEAEWEYAARGGATTRYFWGNMANGNYTWFEDNSEKTTHPVGSKTPNQYGLYDMMGNVWEWVNDWYEPYYKIRSK
;
A
#
# COMPACT_ATOMS: atom_id res chain seq x y z
N MET A 1 0.86 -50.62 14.08
CA MET A 1 1.86 -49.52 14.11
C MET A 1 1.37 -48.41 13.16
N ARG A 2 1.87 -47.17 13.28
CA ARG A 2 1.57 -46.07 12.32
C ARG A 2 2.15 -46.43 10.92
N PHE A 3 1.71 -45.87 9.79
CA PHE A 3 1.15 -44.54 9.54
C PHE A 3 -0.03 -44.49 8.55
N PHE A 4 -0.81 -43.42 8.70
CA PHE A 4 -1.79 -42.89 7.74
C PHE A 4 -1.13 -41.79 6.90
N LYS A 5 -1.56 -41.60 5.66
CA LYS A 5 -2.01 -40.28 5.15
C LYS A 5 -2.75 -40.44 3.82
N PHE A 6 -4.01 -39.99 3.82
CA PHE A 6 -4.84 -39.86 2.63
C PHE A 6 -4.55 -38.53 1.92
N PHE A 7 -4.73 -38.49 0.60
CA PHE A 7 -5.17 -37.27 -0.08
C PHE A 7 -6.66 -37.07 0.19
N ILE A 8 -7.09 -35.82 0.36
CA ILE A 8 -8.26 -35.22 -0.32
C ILE A 8 -8.34 -33.73 0.06
N ILE A 9 -8.69 -32.90 -0.93
CA ILE A 9 -9.00 -31.47 -0.78
C ILE A 9 -10.51 -31.36 -0.53
N ILE A 10 -10.98 -30.44 0.33
CA ILE A 10 -12.19 -29.60 0.11
C ILE A 10 -12.48 -28.68 1.31
N SER A 11 -12.68 -27.40 0.95
CA SER A 11 -13.53 -26.32 1.48
C SER A 11 -14.13 -26.32 2.90
N ILE A 12 -14.21 -25.08 3.43
CA ILE A 12 -15.22 -24.55 4.37
C ILE A 12 -15.27 -25.18 5.77
N ILE A 13 -14.88 -24.39 6.77
CA ILE A 13 -15.30 -24.57 8.16
C ILE A 13 -16.08 -23.31 8.58
N SER A 14 -17.41 -23.42 8.56
CA SER A 14 -18.34 -22.44 9.12
C SER A 14 -19.37 -23.20 9.95
N LEU A 15 -19.34 -23.10 11.29
CA LEU A 15 -20.39 -23.68 12.15
C LEU A 15 -20.42 -23.09 13.59
N LEU A 16 -21.19 -22.01 13.70
CA LEU A 16 -22.13 -21.61 14.78
C LEU A 16 -22.03 -22.24 16.20
N SER A 17 -22.12 -21.38 17.22
CA SER A 17 -23.31 -21.26 18.13
C SER A 17 -22.98 -21.08 19.62
N ALA A 18 -23.70 -20.17 20.32
CA ALA A 18 -23.79 -20.14 21.78
C ALA A 18 -25.05 -19.37 22.26
N CYS A 19 -25.78 -19.96 23.21
CA CYS A 19 -26.89 -19.40 24.00
C CYS A 19 -26.90 -20.11 25.38
N SER A 20 -27.58 -19.63 26.43
CA SER A 20 -28.45 -18.46 26.59
C SER A 20 -28.01 -17.66 27.84
N GLU A 21 -28.77 -17.12 28.82
CA GLU A 21 -30.20 -17.09 29.19
C GLU A 21 -30.65 -15.64 29.51
N LYS A 22 -31.86 -15.44 30.07
CA LYS A 22 -32.41 -14.13 30.47
C LYS A 22 -32.49 -13.96 31.99
N ALA A 23 -32.42 -12.70 32.44
CA ALA A 23 -33.10 -12.18 33.62
C ALA A 23 -33.79 -10.84 33.27
N GLU A 24 -34.71 -10.37 34.11
CA GLU A 24 -35.81 -9.47 33.68
C GLU A 24 -35.62 -7.96 33.94
N ASP A 25 -36.52 -7.21 33.31
CA ASP A 25 -36.68 -5.75 33.24
C ASP A 25 -36.33 -4.92 34.48
N GLN A 26 -35.74 -3.74 34.23
CA GLN A 26 -36.34 -2.48 34.71
C GLN A 26 -36.42 -1.45 33.58
N ALA A 27 -37.60 -0.86 33.40
CA ALA A 27 -37.84 0.14 32.37
C ALA A 27 -37.40 1.53 32.82
N GLY A 28 -36.28 2.02 32.27
CA GLY A 28 -35.85 3.42 32.37
C GLY A 28 -35.99 4.11 31.02
N GLN A 29 -36.93 5.07 30.90
CA GLN A 29 -37.26 5.71 29.64
C GLN A 29 -36.44 7.00 29.43
N GLU A 30 -35.19 6.86 28.95
CA GLU A 30 -34.44 7.99 28.38
C GLU A 30 -34.72 8.13 26.88
N ILE A 31 -34.82 9.37 26.42
CA ILE A 31 -35.39 9.72 25.12
C ILE A 31 -34.28 9.82 24.09
N HIS A 32 -34.23 8.85 23.17
CA HIS A 32 -33.55 9.04 21.89
C HIS A 32 -34.24 10.20 21.14
N PRO A 33 -33.54 11.29 20.77
CA PRO A 33 -34.14 12.36 19.99
C PRO A 33 -34.57 11.83 18.62
N SER A 34 -35.66 12.38 18.07
CA SER A 34 -36.08 12.03 16.72
C SER A 34 -35.03 12.48 15.71
N PHE A 35 -34.88 11.74 14.61
CA PHE A 35 -34.05 12.15 13.47
C PHE A 35 -34.46 13.53 12.90
N SER A 36 -35.67 13.99 13.23
CA SER A 36 -36.23 15.31 12.95
C SER A 36 -35.55 16.50 13.64
N GLU A 37 -34.75 16.27 14.69
CA GLU A 37 -34.24 17.33 15.59
C GLU A 37 -32.72 17.54 15.49
N LEU A 38 -32.06 16.91 14.52
CA LEU A 38 -30.68 17.27 14.15
C LEU A 38 -30.67 18.68 13.53
N PRO A 39 -29.75 19.57 13.93
CA PRO A 39 -29.66 20.89 13.33
C PRO A 39 -29.30 20.78 11.84
N GLU A 40 -29.96 21.56 10.99
CA GLU A 40 -29.56 21.69 9.59
C GLU A 40 -28.11 22.19 9.52
N VAL A 41 -27.22 21.34 8.97
CA VAL A 41 -25.85 21.75 8.68
C VAL A 41 -25.92 22.73 7.52
N SER A 42 -25.74 24.01 7.82
CA SER A 42 -25.70 25.06 6.80
C SER A 42 -24.52 24.81 5.87
N GLU A 43 -24.81 24.48 4.60
CA GLU A 43 -23.82 24.37 3.53
C GLU A 43 -23.26 25.75 3.16
N ASP A 44 -22.41 26.30 4.02
CA ASP A 44 -21.53 27.42 3.67
C ASP A 44 -20.56 26.94 2.60
N SER A 45 -20.92 27.22 1.34
CA SER A 45 -20.45 26.52 0.15
C SER A 45 -19.11 27.05 -0.34
N SER A 46 -18.13 27.03 0.56
CA SER A 46 -16.73 26.85 0.19
C SER A 46 -16.62 25.66 -0.76
N PRO A 47 -16.08 25.81 -1.98
CA PRO A 47 -16.10 24.73 -2.97
C PRO A 47 -15.21 23.57 -2.51
N ILE A 48 -15.83 22.50 -2.01
CA ILE A 48 -15.14 21.26 -1.65
C ILE A 48 -14.43 20.74 -2.89
N SER A 49 -13.09 20.78 -2.87
CA SER A 49 -12.29 20.27 -3.98
C SER A 49 -12.55 18.78 -4.16
N ASN A 50 -13.14 18.40 -5.29
CA ASN A 50 -13.37 17.00 -5.64
C ASN A 50 -12.07 16.22 -5.91
N GLN A 51 -10.91 16.90 -6.00
CA GLN A 51 -9.60 16.24 -6.05
C GLN A 51 -9.13 15.84 -4.65
N ARG A 52 -9.39 14.58 -4.29
CA ARG A 52 -8.85 13.93 -3.07
C ARG A 52 -7.35 13.65 -3.16
N VAL A 53 -6.83 13.55 -4.39
CA VAL A 53 -5.40 13.43 -4.69
C VAL A 53 -4.95 14.72 -5.36
N VAL A 54 -4.10 15.48 -4.68
CA VAL A 54 -3.50 16.73 -5.15
C VAL A 54 -1.98 16.53 -5.18
N PRO A 55 -1.28 16.77 -6.31
CA PRO A 55 0.16 16.60 -6.39
C PRO A 55 0.93 17.47 -5.38
N VAL A 56 1.98 16.92 -4.77
CA VAL A 56 2.82 17.63 -3.81
C VAL A 56 3.55 18.80 -4.47
N GLN A 57 3.41 20.00 -3.90
CA GLN A 57 4.09 21.20 -4.38
C GLN A 57 5.50 21.27 -3.78
N LEU A 58 6.52 21.00 -4.60
CA LEU A 58 7.93 21.07 -4.20
C LEU A 58 8.44 22.51 -4.12
N SER A 59 9.33 22.78 -3.16
CA SER A 59 10.07 24.06 -3.07
C SER A 59 11.02 24.24 -4.27
N PRO A 60 11.49 25.46 -4.59
CA PRO A 60 12.47 25.66 -5.66
C PRO A 60 13.79 24.90 -5.46
N GLU A 61 14.20 24.62 -4.21
CA GLU A 61 15.36 23.78 -3.92
C GLU A 61 15.07 22.31 -4.23
N ASP A 62 13.91 21.81 -3.79
CA ASP A 62 13.53 20.40 -3.98
C ASP A 62 13.16 20.12 -5.44
N GLN A 63 12.66 21.11 -6.19
CA GLN A 63 12.54 21.05 -7.66
C GLN A 63 13.93 20.88 -8.33
N ALA A 64 14.99 21.47 -7.77
CA ALA A 64 16.36 21.30 -8.23
C ALA A 64 17.02 19.97 -7.77
N LYS A 65 16.34 19.19 -6.92
CA LYS A 65 16.63 17.76 -6.67
C LYS A 65 15.82 16.89 -7.63
N ALA A 66 14.52 17.13 -7.75
CA ALA A 66 13.63 16.43 -8.67
C ALA A 66 14.08 16.46 -10.14
N SER A 67 14.64 17.57 -10.62
CA SER A 67 15.23 17.67 -11.97
C SER A 67 16.50 16.84 -12.20
N LYS A 68 17.02 16.18 -11.16
CA LYS A 68 18.18 15.27 -11.19
C LYS A 68 17.78 13.81 -10.88
N ALA A 69 16.49 13.51 -10.79
CA ALA A 69 16.02 12.14 -10.60
C ALA A 69 16.54 11.23 -11.74
N PRO A 70 16.93 9.97 -11.44
CA PRO A 70 17.23 8.98 -12.46
C PRO A 70 16.04 8.75 -13.42
N GLU A 71 16.32 8.29 -14.64
CA GLU A 71 15.28 8.01 -15.63
C GLU A 71 14.26 6.99 -15.09
N GLY A 72 12.99 7.38 -15.08
CA GLY A 72 11.89 6.56 -14.55
C GLY A 72 11.64 6.69 -13.04
N MET A 73 12.42 7.51 -12.32
CA MET A 73 12.21 7.77 -10.89
C MET A 73 11.53 9.12 -10.62
N VAL A 74 10.86 9.22 -9.46
CA VAL A 74 10.37 10.46 -8.87
C VAL A 74 11.19 10.83 -7.63
N PHE A 75 11.27 12.12 -7.31
CA PHE A 75 11.87 12.60 -6.07
C PHE A 75 10.82 12.64 -4.96
N ILE A 76 11.12 11.99 -3.84
CA ILE A 76 10.32 12.01 -2.63
C ILE A 76 11.01 12.92 -1.62
N LYS A 77 10.30 13.96 -1.20
CA LYS A 77 10.75 14.86 -0.14
C LYS A 77 10.73 14.10 1.19
N GLY A 78 11.83 14.09 1.91
CA GLY A 78 11.94 13.47 3.23
C GLY A 78 11.15 14.22 4.30
N GLY A 79 10.73 13.50 5.34
CA GLY A 79 9.95 14.03 6.45
C GLY A 79 9.59 12.95 7.47
N CYS A 80 8.87 13.35 8.52
CA CYS A 80 8.34 12.44 9.54
C CYS A 80 6.86 12.13 9.29
N PHE A 81 6.42 10.91 9.61
CA PHE A 81 5.05 10.44 9.50
C PHE A 81 4.74 9.40 10.59
N ILE A 82 3.44 9.09 10.76
CA ILE A 82 3.02 7.94 11.56
C ILE A 82 2.98 6.70 10.66
N MET A 83 3.83 5.73 10.98
CA MET A 83 3.92 4.43 10.33
C MET A 83 3.06 3.41 11.09
N GLY A 84 2.47 2.44 10.38
CA GLY A 84 1.59 1.43 10.97
C GLY A 84 0.12 1.87 11.13
N ASN A 85 -0.67 1.06 11.85
CA ASN A 85 -2.12 1.21 11.99
C ASN A 85 -2.68 0.47 13.22
N ASP A 86 -3.09 1.19 14.26
CA ASP A 86 -3.59 0.60 15.52
C ASP A 86 -4.92 -0.15 15.35
N TYR A 87 -5.62 0.05 14.23
CA TYR A 87 -6.94 -0.49 13.93
C TYR A 87 -6.95 -1.65 12.92
N ALA A 88 -5.78 -2.15 12.53
CA ALA A 88 -5.63 -3.24 11.55
C ALA A 88 -4.95 -4.49 12.16
N GLN A 89 -4.10 -5.20 11.39
CA GLN A 89 -3.47 -6.46 11.84
C GLN A 89 -2.52 -6.22 13.02
N GLU A 90 -2.23 -7.24 13.83
CA GLU A 90 -1.37 -7.11 15.01
C GLU A 90 0.10 -6.79 14.68
N ASP A 91 0.58 -7.14 13.47
CA ASP A 91 1.92 -6.79 12.98
C ASP A 91 1.97 -5.44 12.24
N GLU A 92 0.83 -4.76 12.02
CA GLU A 92 0.78 -3.34 11.64
C GLU A 92 0.98 -2.39 12.85
N LYS A 93 1.21 -2.92 14.07
CA LYS A 93 1.15 -2.18 15.34
C LYS A 93 2.49 -2.06 16.07
N PRO A 94 2.66 -1.03 16.93
CA PRO A 94 1.77 0.12 17.11
C PRO A 94 2.00 1.21 16.04
N GLU A 95 1.06 2.14 15.93
CA GLU A 95 1.31 3.43 15.27
C GLU A 95 2.48 4.17 15.96
N HIS A 96 3.49 4.58 15.16
CA HIS A 96 4.69 5.22 15.69
C HIS A 96 5.31 6.23 14.71
N GLU A 97 5.97 7.26 15.24
CA GLU A 97 6.64 8.26 14.40
C GLU A 97 7.94 7.71 13.79
N VAL A 98 8.04 7.77 12.46
CA VAL A 98 9.23 7.43 11.68
C VAL A 98 9.58 8.61 10.79
N CYS A 99 10.88 8.86 10.59
CA CYS A 99 11.35 9.92 9.68
C CYS A 99 12.26 9.31 8.61
N VAL A 100 12.06 9.75 7.35
CA VAL A 100 12.86 9.37 6.19
C VAL A 100 13.56 10.59 5.59
N ASP A 101 14.77 10.40 5.05
CA ASP A 101 15.54 11.45 4.36
C ASP A 101 14.97 11.75 2.96
N ASP A 102 15.53 12.74 2.25
CA ASP A 102 15.21 12.98 0.82
C ASP A 102 15.69 11.79 -0.04
N PHE A 103 14.79 11.17 -0.83
CA PHE A 103 15.13 10.00 -1.67
C PHE A 103 14.51 10.05 -3.08
N TYR A 104 14.86 9.06 -3.91
CA TYR A 104 14.22 8.80 -5.20
C TYR A 104 13.64 7.39 -5.19
N LEU A 105 12.44 7.23 -5.77
CA LEU A 105 11.77 5.95 -5.93
C LEU A 105 11.38 5.75 -7.41
N ASP A 106 11.39 4.52 -7.90
CA ASP A 106 10.85 4.22 -9.23
C ASP A 106 9.37 4.63 -9.31
N LYS A 107 8.97 5.25 -10.42
CA LYS A 107 7.60 5.74 -10.64
C LYS A 107 6.56 4.62 -10.73
N TYR A 108 7.04 3.44 -11.09
CA TYR A 108 6.31 2.23 -11.43
C TYR A 108 7.06 1.00 -10.89
N GLU A 109 6.37 -0.11 -10.75
CA GLU A 109 6.98 -1.43 -10.55
C GLU A 109 8.01 -1.72 -11.69
N VAL A 110 9.06 -2.50 -11.40
CA VAL A 110 10.08 -2.86 -12.41
C VAL A 110 9.44 -3.70 -13.51
N THR A 111 9.36 -3.16 -14.73
CA THR A 111 8.75 -3.87 -15.86
C THR A 111 9.57 -5.04 -16.36
N GLN A 112 8.92 -6.01 -17.02
CA GLN A 112 9.58 -7.17 -17.61
C GLN A 112 10.64 -6.78 -18.65
N ALA A 113 10.39 -5.75 -19.46
CA ALA A 113 11.39 -5.22 -20.41
C ALA A 113 12.61 -4.60 -19.70
N ARG A 114 12.41 -3.85 -18.60
CA ARG A 114 13.51 -3.28 -17.79
C ARG A 114 14.32 -4.40 -17.11
N TRP A 115 13.65 -5.45 -16.65
CA TRP A 115 14.28 -6.63 -16.06
C TRP A 115 15.11 -7.41 -17.08
N GLU A 116 14.52 -7.78 -18.21
CA GLU A 116 15.15 -8.61 -19.25
C GLU A 116 16.43 -7.96 -19.79
N LYS A 117 16.42 -6.64 -20.02
CA LYS A 117 17.57 -5.82 -20.45
C LYS A 117 18.85 -6.09 -19.64
N TRP A 118 18.73 -6.38 -18.35
CA TRP A 118 19.87 -6.64 -17.46
C TRP A 118 20.01 -8.13 -17.11
N MET A 119 18.90 -8.85 -16.94
CA MET A 119 18.92 -10.23 -16.45
C MET A 119 19.11 -11.26 -17.56
N GLY A 120 18.64 -10.98 -18.78
CA GLY A 120 18.72 -11.86 -19.95
C GLY A 120 17.62 -12.92 -20.05
N PHE A 121 16.57 -12.79 -19.23
CA PHE A 121 15.38 -13.65 -19.22
C PHE A 121 14.24 -12.96 -18.46
N ILE A 122 12.99 -13.37 -18.74
CA ILE A 122 11.79 -13.01 -17.97
C ILE A 122 11.35 -14.24 -17.16
N PRO A 123 11.27 -14.17 -15.82
CA PRO A 123 10.81 -15.29 -14.97
C PRO A 123 9.28 -15.39 -14.84
N SER A 124 8.57 -14.34 -15.24
CA SER A 124 7.16 -14.10 -14.92
C SER A 124 6.20 -15.11 -15.56
N LYS A 125 5.11 -15.39 -14.85
CA LYS A 125 3.99 -16.24 -15.25
C LYS A 125 3.09 -15.51 -16.25
N PHE A 126 2.84 -14.23 -16.02
CA PHE A 126 2.13 -13.36 -16.97
C PHE A 126 3.17 -12.64 -17.83
N ILE A 127 2.97 -12.59 -19.16
CA ILE A 127 4.01 -12.11 -20.09
C ILE A 127 3.54 -10.86 -20.84
N GLY A 128 4.32 -9.79 -20.73
CA GLY A 128 4.14 -8.56 -21.49
C GLY A 128 5.20 -7.52 -21.10
N PRO A 129 5.78 -6.75 -22.05
CA PRO A 129 6.96 -5.92 -21.79
C PRO A 129 6.73 -4.84 -20.73
N ASP A 130 5.51 -4.30 -20.67
CA ASP A 130 5.09 -3.23 -19.77
C ASP A 130 4.37 -3.75 -18.51
N LEU A 131 4.23 -5.06 -18.33
CA LEU A 131 3.78 -5.67 -17.08
C LEU A 131 4.91 -5.60 -16.03
N PRO A 132 4.59 -5.60 -14.72
CA PRO A 132 5.59 -5.80 -13.68
C PRO A 132 6.26 -7.18 -13.79
N VAL A 133 7.51 -7.28 -13.32
CA VAL A 133 8.22 -8.57 -13.22
C VAL A 133 7.86 -9.30 -11.91
N GLU A 134 7.01 -10.32 -12.01
CA GLU A 134 6.73 -11.26 -10.92
C GLU A 134 7.43 -12.62 -11.12
N GLN A 135 7.21 -13.57 -10.19
CA GLN A 135 8.04 -14.78 -9.97
C GLN A 135 9.51 -14.50 -9.54
N VAL A 136 9.78 -13.35 -8.91
CA VAL A 136 11.11 -12.98 -8.39
C VAL A 136 11.20 -13.09 -6.86
N ASN A 137 12.31 -13.63 -6.37
CA ASN A 137 12.69 -13.60 -4.95
C ASN A 137 13.79 -12.56 -4.70
N PHE A 138 14.03 -12.22 -3.43
CA PHE A 138 15.04 -11.25 -2.99
C PHE A 138 16.44 -11.46 -3.62
N VAL A 139 16.91 -12.71 -3.78
CA VAL A 139 18.23 -13.01 -4.39
C VAL A 139 18.25 -12.73 -5.89
N ASN A 140 17.12 -12.88 -6.59
CA ASN A 140 16.98 -12.42 -7.97
C ASN A 140 17.01 -10.89 -8.05
N VAL A 141 16.32 -10.19 -7.14
CA VAL A 141 16.27 -8.72 -7.10
C VAL A 141 17.63 -8.09 -6.81
N GLN A 142 18.36 -8.59 -5.81
CA GLN A 142 19.73 -8.13 -5.49
C GLN A 142 20.70 -8.33 -6.68
N LYS A 143 20.54 -9.40 -7.47
CA LYS A 143 21.30 -9.61 -8.71
C LYS A 143 20.91 -8.61 -9.81
N PHE A 144 19.63 -8.28 -9.94
CA PHE A 144 19.16 -7.24 -10.88
C PHE A 144 19.73 -5.86 -10.52
N ILE A 145 19.72 -5.49 -9.24
CA ILE A 145 20.35 -4.26 -8.72
C ILE A 145 21.84 -4.24 -9.06
N GLN A 146 22.58 -5.32 -8.77
CA GLN A 146 24.01 -5.41 -9.08
C GLN A 146 24.30 -5.29 -10.58
N LYS A 147 23.51 -5.97 -11.43
CA LYS A 147 23.69 -5.93 -12.89
C LYS A 147 23.30 -4.58 -13.52
N SER A 148 22.31 -3.88 -12.98
CA SER A 148 21.83 -2.59 -13.49
C SER A 148 22.73 -1.39 -13.12
N GLY A 149 23.99 -1.64 -12.79
CA GLY A 149 25.00 -0.63 -12.44
C GLY A 149 25.12 -0.35 -10.94
N GLY A 150 24.32 -0.98 -10.08
CA GLY A 150 24.44 -0.88 -8.62
C GLY A 150 24.10 0.49 -8.02
N ALA A 151 23.56 1.42 -8.82
CA ALA A 151 23.21 2.78 -8.37
C ALA A 151 21.80 2.87 -7.73
N CYS A 152 20.97 1.84 -7.91
CA CYS A 152 19.66 1.69 -7.29
C CYS A 152 19.74 0.77 -6.07
N ARG A 153 18.69 0.76 -5.24
CA ARG A 153 18.48 -0.20 -4.14
C ARG A 153 16.99 -0.49 -3.99
N LEU A 154 16.64 -1.45 -3.14
CA LEU A 154 15.27 -1.52 -2.62
C LEU A 154 15.00 -0.34 -1.65
N PRO A 155 13.76 0.17 -1.56
CA PRO A 155 13.35 1.05 -0.48
C PRO A 155 13.37 0.30 0.85
N SER A 156 13.46 1.01 1.97
CA SER A 156 13.05 0.45 3.25
C SER A 156 11.52 0.36 3.33
N GLU A 157 11.01 -0.43 4.27
CA GLU A 157 9.57 -0.53 4.55
C GLU A 157 8.96 0.84 4.91
N ALA A 158 9.70 1.63 5.71
CA ALA A 158 9.31 3.00 6.06
C ALA A 158 9.31 3.97 4.87
N GLU A 159 10.29 3.88 3.96
CA GLU A 159 10.31 4.68 2.72
C GLU A 159 9.16 4.28 1.80
N TRP A 160 8.88 2.98 1.68
CA TRP A 160 7.79 2.46 0.87
C TRP A 160 6.43 2.93 1.40
N GLU A 161 6.18 2.81 2.71
CA GLU A 161 4.91 3.24 3.31
C GLU A 161 4.73 4.78 3.25
N TYR A 162 5.78 5.55 3.52
CA TYR A 162 5.78 7.01 3.37
C TYR A 162 5.42 7.42 1.93
N ALA A 163 6.07 6.78 0.96
CA ALA A 163 5.83 6.98 -0.46
C ALA A 163 4.41 6.56 -0.87
N ALA A 164 3.92 5.40 -0.42
CA ALA A 164 2.60 4.86 -0.75
C ALA A 164 1.46 5.73 -0.20
N ARG A 165 1.58 6.21 1.05
CA ARG A 165 0.59 7.09 1.70
C ARG A 165 0.42 8.43 0.98
N GLY A 166 1.44 8.96 0.30
CA GLY A 166 1.34 10.23 -0.41
C GLY A 166 1.05 11.43 0.51
N GLY A 167 1.42 11.35 1.78
CA GLY A 167 1.05 12.32 2.82
C GLY A 167 -0.40 12.21 3.35
N ALA A 168 -1.16 11.21 2.93
CA ALA A 168 -2.52 10.97 3.44
C ALA A 168 -2.53 10.23 4.78
N THR A 169 -3.46 10.62 5.65
CA THR A 169 -3.79 9.93 6.93
C THR A 169 -5.01 9.01 6.81
N THR A 170 -5.56 8.86 5.61
CA THR A 170 -6.67 7.94 5.31
C THR A 170 -6.18 6.54 4.94
N ARG A 171 -7.04 5.52 5.04
CA ARG A 171 -6.71 4.10 4.78
C ARG A 171 -6.02 3.86 3.44
N TYR A 172 -6.40 4.61 2.41
CA TYR A 172 -5.71 4.68 1.12
C TYR A 172 -5.38 6.14 0.81
N PHE A 173 -4.42 6.39 -0.08
CA PHE A 173 -4.03 7.75 -0.46
C PHE A 173 -5.15 8.57 -1.14
N TRP A 174 -6.23 7.92 -1.58
CA TRP A 174 -7.42 8.53 -2.17
C TRP A 174 -8.65 8.60 -1.22
N GLY A 175 -8.52 8.12 0.03
CA GLY A 175 -9.58 8.11 1.05
C GLY A 175 -9.79 6.76 1.73
N ASN A 176 -10.93 6.58 2.40
CA ASN A 176 -11.18 5.42 3.29
C ASN A 176 -11.92 4.23 2.65
N MET A 177 -12.25 4.28 1.35
CA MET A 177 -12.97 3.22 0.63
C MET A 177 -12.13 2.74 -0.55
N ALA A 178 -12.11 1.42 -0.81
CA ALA A 178 -11.43 0.85 -1.98
C ALA A 178 -12.02 1.41 -3.29
N ASN A 179 -11.16 1.66 -4.29
CA ASN A 179 -11.57 2.30 -5.54
C ASN A 179 -10.71 1.82 -6.73
N GLY A 180 -11.35 1.09 -7.66
CA GLY A 180 -10.70 0.50 -8.84
C GLY A 180 -10.11 1.48 -9.87
N ASN A 181 -10.25 2.79 -9.67
CA ASN A 181 -9.56 3.81 -10.46
C ASN A 181 -8.10 4.04 -10.02
N TYR A 182 -7.71 3.52 -8.84
CA TYR A 182 -6.38 3.72 -8.24
C TYR A 182 -5.60 2.41 -8.00
N THR A 183 -6.25 1.25 -8.11
CA THR A 183 -5.66 -0.06 -7.76
C THR A 183 -6.18 -1.21 -8.62
N TRP A 184 -5.30 -2.18 -8.93
CA TRP A 184 -5.65 -3.53 -9.39
C TRP A 184 -5.63 -4.51 -8.21
N PHE A 185 -6.76 -5.13 -7.91
CA PHE A 185 -6.97 -6.07 -6.79
C PHE A 185 -7.88 -7.24 -7.22
N GLU A 186 -8.21 -8.20 -6.34
CA GLU A 186 -8.84 -9.46 -6.78
C GLU A 186 -10.13 -9.27 -7.63
N ASP A 187 -11.01 -8.34 -7.25
CA ASP A 187 -12.30 -8.14 -7.94
C ASP A 187 -12.19 -7.49 -9.33
N ASN A 188 -11.11 -6.75 -9.63
CA ASN A 188 -10.96 -6.00 -10.88
C ASN A 188 -9.71 -6.35 -11.72
N SER A 189 -8.81 -7.18 -11.20
CA SER A 189 -7.56 -7.58 -11.87
C SER A 189 -7.72 -8.70 -12.90
N GLU A 190 -8.90 -9.29 -13.03
CA GLU A 190 -9.15 -10.48 -13.89
C GLU A 190 -8.22 -11.68 -13.57
N LYS A 191 -7.59 -11.66 -12.38
CA LYS A 191 -6.60 -12.64 -11.90
C LYS A 191 -5.30 -12.66 -12.73
N THR A 192 -4.94 -11.51 -13.31
CA THR A 192 -3.65 -11.24 -13.97
C THR A 192 -3.01 -9.95 -13.43
N THR A 193 -1.69 -9.81 -13.61
CA THR A 193 -1.03 -8.50 -13.54
C THR A 193 -1.41 -7.65 -14.75
N HIS A 194 -1.40 -6.33 -14.58
CA HIS A 194 -1.73 -5.33 -15.60
C HIS A 194 -0.52 -4.47 -15.95
N PRO A 195 -0.54 -3.74 -17.09
CA PRO A 195 0.55 -2.83 -17.45
C PRO A 195 0.73 -1.75 -16.39
N VAL A 196 1.98 -1.48 -16.02
CA VAL A 196 2.30 -0.50 -14.98
C VAL A 196 1.85 0.90 -15.40
N GLY A 197 1.44 1.73 -14.45
CA GLY A 197 0.98 3.09 -14.70
C GLY A 197 -0.44 3.19 -15.27
N SER A 198 -1.20 2.10 -15.29
CA SER A 198 -2.56 2.04 -15.87
C SER A 198 -3.68 2.51 -14.93
N LYS A 199 -3.35 2.85 -13.68
CA LYS A 199 -4.25 3.48 -12.68
C LYS A 199 -3.94 4.95 -12.44
N THR A 200 -4.76 5.60 -11.61
CA THR A 200 -4.53 6.97 -11.15
C THR A 200 -3.43 6.97 -10.07
N PRO A 201 -2.39 7.81 -10.18
CA PRO A 201 -1.30 7.86 -9.22
C PRO A 201 -1.68 8.53 -7.90
N ASN A 202 -0.77 8.45 -6.92
CA ASN A 202 -0.83 9.22 -5.68
C ASN A 202 -0.22 10.63 -5.81
N GLN A 203 -0.17 11.35 -4.69
CA GLN A 203 0.26 12.73 -4.56
C GLN A 203 1.73 12.96 -4.98
N TYR A 204 2.59 11.94 -4.96
CA TYR A 204 3.98 12.01 -5.46
C TYR A 204 4.10 11.65 -6.95
N GLY A 205 3.00 11.26 -7.62
CA GLY A 205 3.03 10.77 -8.99
C GLY A 205 3.50 9.30 -9.11
N LEU A 206 3.53 8.56 -8.00
CA LEU A 206 3.74 7.12 -7.95
C LEU A 206 2.46 6.38 -8.32
N TYR A 207 2.60 5.26 -9.03
CA TYR A 207 1.49 4.43 -9.50
C TYR A 207 1.52 3.07 -8.83
N ASP A 208 0.38 2.38 -8.83
CA ASP A 208 0.22 0.96 -8.48
C ASP A 208 0.59 0.54 -7.03
N MET A 209 1.12 1.46 -6.19
CA MET A 209 1.44 1.38 -4.75
C MET A 209 0.38 0.76 -3.79
N MET A 210 -0.77 0.32 -4.31
CA MET A 210 -1.91 -0.27 -3.59
C MET A 210 -2.51 -1.47 -4.35
N GLY A 211 -1.75 -2.15 -5.22
CA GLY A 211 -2.23 -3.29 -6.01
C GLY A 211 -1.20 -3.86 -6.99
N ASN A 212 -1.70 -4.50 -8.05
CA ASN A 212 -0.94 -5.14 -9.14
C ASN A 212 -0.01 -6.30 -8.70
N VAL A 213 1.19 -6.06 -8.15
CA VAL A 213 2.01 -7.10 -7.47
C VAL A 213 2.46 -6.68 -6.06
N TRP A 214 2.95 -7.65 -5.29
CA TRP A 214 3.65 -7.36 -4.03
C TRP A 214 5.08 -6.90 -4.31
N GLU A 215 5.46 -5.76 -3.74
CA GLU A 215 6.79 -5.17 -3.89
C GLU A 215 7.77 -5.67 -2.81
N TRP A 216 9.06 -5.83 -3.17
CA TRP A 216 10.11 -6.20 -2.22
C TRP A 216 10.73 -4.96 -1.57
N VAL A 217 10.71 -4.89 -0.24
CA VAL A 217 11.48 -3.91 0.55
C VAL A 217 12.82 -4.49 1.01
N ASN A 218 13.72 -3.65 1.50
CA ASN A 218 15.07 -4.04 1.91
C ASN A 218 15.17 -4.64 3.33
N ASP A 219 14.12 -4.50 4.13
CA ASP A 219 14.09 -4.87 5.55
C ASP A 219 13.87 -6.36 5.77
N TRP A 220 14.23 -6.82 6.98
CA TRP A 220 13.86 -8.15 7.48
C TRP A 220 12.57 -8.01 8.26
N TYR A 221 11.54 -8.77 7.86
CA TYR A 221 10.27 -8.83 8.59
C TYR A 221 10.49 -9.22 10.07
N GLU A 222 10.18 -8.29 10.97
CA GLU A 222 9.99 -8.53 12.39
C GLU A 222 8.49 -8.33 12.70
N PRO A 223 7.77 -9.31 13.28
CA PRO A 223 6.30 -9.26 13.41
C PRO A 223 5.77 -8.26 14.46
N TYR A 224 6.63 -7.39 14.99
CA TYR A 224 6.30 -6.30 15.90
C TYR A 224 7.33 -5.20 15.72
N TYR A 225 6.88 -3.95 15.55
CA TYR A 225 7.76 -2.80 15.54
C TYR A 225 8.40 -2.59 16.91
N LYS A 226 9.63 -3.10 17.09
CA LYS A 226 10.46 -2.80 18.24
C LYS A 226 10.87 -1.33 18.18
N ILE A 227 10.08 -0.45 18.77
CA ILE A 227 10.41 0.98 18.94
C ILE A 227 11.75 1.07 19.68
N ARG A 228 12.83 1.28 18.93
CA ARG A 228 14.16 1.49 19.48
C ARG A 228 14.25 2.94 19.94
N SER A 229 14.02 3.16 21.23
CA SER A 229 14.33 4.43 21.88
C SER A 229 15.77 4.84 21.55
N LYS A 230 15.94 6.06 21.02
CA LYS A 230 17.24 6.70 20.75
C LYS A 230 17.95 7.09 22.06
#